data_AF-A0AAN6EJR7-F1
#
_entry.id   AF-A0AAN6EJR7-F1
#
_cell.length_a   1.000
_cell.length_b   1.000
_cell.length_c   1.000
_cell.angle_alpha   90.00
_cell.angle_beta   90.00
_cell.angle_gamma   90.00
#
_symmetry.space_group_name_H-M   'P 1'
#
loop_
_entity.id
_entity.type
_entity.pdbx_description
1 polymer ?
#
loop_
_entity_poly.entity_id
_entity_poly.type
_entity_poly.pdbx_seq_one_letter_code
_entity_poly.pdbx_strand_id
1 'polypeptide(L)' 'MAFAWKAAGLTYNRYLAIAARVVRRSLKEGPRLQAERRGEMDLRFAKWQNGKQGDVKSLGEANADAMAEHATAEAK' A
#
# COMPACT_ATOMS: atom_id res chain seq x y z
N MET A 1 -16.10 13.65 14.79
CA MET A 1 -14.73 13.12 14.95
C MET A 1 -14.30 12.48 13.65
N ALA A 2 -13.30 13.04 12.96
CA ALA A 2 -12.68 12.37 11.83
C ALA A 2 -11.56 11.46 12.36
N PHE A 3 -11.55 10.19 11.95
CA PHE A 3 -10.46 9.28 12.29
C PHE A 3 -9.13 9.78 11.71
N ALA A 4 -8.04 9.65 12.46
CA ALA A 4 -6.72 10.16 12.05
C ALA A 4 -6.26 9.64 10.68
N TRP A 5 -6.53 8.37 10.36
CA TRP A 5 -6.19 7.80 9.05
C TRP A 5 -6.97 8.46 7.90
N LYS A 6 -8.23 8.85 8.14
CA LYS A 6 -9.08 9.52 7.14
C LYS A 6 -8.63 10.96 6.93
N ALA A 7 -8.20 11.63 8.00
CA ALA A 7 -7.62 12.97 7.93
C ALA A 7 -6.27 12.98 7.20
N ALA A 8 -5.50 11.89 7.29
CA ALA A 8 -4.22 11.70 6.59
C ALA A 8 -4.38 11.18 5.14
N GLY A 9 -5.56 11.28 4.53
CA GLY A 9 -5.80 10.86 3.14
C GLY A 9 -5.70 9.35 2.88
N LEU A 10 -5.61 8.51 3.91
CA LEU A 10 -5.48 7.06 3.73
C LEU A 10 -6.85 6.41 3.49
N THR A 11 -6.87 5.44 2.57
CA THR A 11 -8.01 4.52 2.47
C THR A 11 -8.01 3.54 3.64
N TYR A 12 -9.18 3.00 3.98
CA TYR A 12 -9.31 2.03 5.07
C TYR A 12 -8.46 0.77 4.84
N ASN A 13 -8.41 0.28 3.59
CA ASN A 13 -7.57 -0.87 3.22
C ASN A 13 -6.08 -0.59 3.45
N ARG A 14 -5.62 0.63 3.14
CA ARG A 14 -4.23 1.03 3.37
C ARG A 14 -3.92 1.11 4.86
N TYR A 15 -4.81 1.71 5.65
CA TYR A 15 -4.69 1.75 7.11
C TYR A 15 -4.52 0.34 7.71
N LEU A 16 -5.39 -0.60 7.34
CA LEU A 16 -5.29 -1.99 7.80
C LEU A 16 -4.00 -2.69 7.34
N ALA A 17 -3.56 -2.47 6.10
CA ALA A 17 -2.33 -3.06 5.59
C ALA A 17 -1.09 -2.58 6.38
N ILE A 18 -1.04 -1.30 6.74
CA ILE A 18 0.02 -0.72 7.58
C ILE A 18 -0.02 -1.32 8.99
N ALA A 19 -1.20 -1.32 9.62
CA ALA A 19 -1.37 -1.87 10.97
C ALA A 19 -0.94 -3.35 11.03
N ALA A 20 -1.37 -4.16 10.06
CA ALA A 20 -0.98 -5.57 9.97
C ALA A 20 0.53 -5.77 9.80
N ARG A 21 1.20 -4.93 9.00
CA ARG A 21 2.67 -4.98 8.84
C ARG A 21 3.39 -4.70 10.15
N VAL A 22 2.95 -3.69 10.91
CA VAL A 22 3.56 -3.37 12.21
C VAL A 22 3.38 -4.53 13.18
N VAL A 23 2.18 -5.12 13.24
CA VAL A 23 1.91 -6.26 14.13
C VAL A 23 2.80 -7.46 13.82
N ARG A 24 3.00 -7.81 12.54
CA ARG A 24 3.88 -8.94 12.14
C ARG A 24 5.31 -8.74 12.63
N ARG A 25 5.84 -7.53 12.49
CA ARG A 25 7.20 -7.18 12.90
C ARG A 25 7.41 -7.22 14.41
N SER A 26 6.33 -7.01 15.17
CA SER A 26 6.35 -7.08 16.64
C SER A 26 6.26 -8.50 17.21
N LEU A 27 6.10 -9.54 16.36
CA LEU A 27 6.06 -10.93 16.81
C LEU A 27 7.47 -11.47 17.10
N LYS A 28 7.55 -12.47 17.98
CA LYS A 28 8.76 -13.27 18.21
C LYS A 28 9.16 -14.04 16.95
N GLU A 29 10.44 -14.38 16.81
CA GLU A 29 11.04 -15.01 15.61
C GLU A 29 10.21 -16.17 15.01
N GLY A 30 9.78 -17.11 15.85
CA GLY A 30 9.02 -18.30 15.41
C GLY A 30 7.75 -17.94 14.61
N PRO A 31 6.74 -17.30 15.23
CA PRO A 31 5.53 -16.88 14.51
C PRO A 31 5.78 -15.77 13.48
N ARG A 32 6.82 -14.94 13.65
CA ARG A 32 7.17 -13.88 12.70
C ARG A 32 7.52 -14.45 11.32
N LEU A 33 8.31 -15.52 11.26
CA LEU A 33 8.71 -16.15 9.99
C LEU A 33 7.51 -16.52 9.10
N GLN A 34 6.47 -17.12 9.70
CA GLN A 34 5.26 -17.50 8.95
C GLN A 34 4.39 -16.28 8.61
N ALA A 35 4.39 -15.27 9.47
CA ALA A 35 3.55 -14.08 9.30
C ALA A 35 4.12 -13.10 8.26
N GLU A 36 5.44 -12.95 8.16
CA GLU A 36 6.12 -12.06 7.20
C GLU A 36 5.80 -12.43 5.75
N ARG A 37 5.69 -13.73 5.43
CA ARG A 37 5.29 -14.22 4.10
C ARG A 37 3.93 -13.68 3.63
N ARG A 38 3.04 -13.29 4.55
CA ARG A 38 1.73 -12.69 4.22
C ARG A 38 1.83 -11.22 3.81
N GLY A 39 3.00 -10.61 3.98
CA GLY A 39 3.29 -9.24 3.56
C GLY A 39 3.88 -9.15 2.15
N GLU A 40 4.28 -10.28 1.55
CA GLU A 40 4.82 -10.33 0.19
C GLU A 40 3.70 -10.15 -0.82
N MET A 41 3.94 -9.27 -1.81
CA MET A 41 2.98 -8.95 -2.86
C MET A 41 3.75 -8.64 -4.14
N ASP A 42 3.64 -9.54 -5.12
CA ASP A 42 4.30 -9.42 -6.43
C ASP A 42 3.26 -9.34 -7.56
N LEU A 43 2.28 -8.44 -7.37
CA LEU A 43 1.21 -8.22 -8.34
C LEU A 43 1.64 -7.16 -9.35
N ARG A 44 1.39 -7.43 -10.64
CA ARG A 44 1.57 -6.46 -11.72
C ARG A 44 0.23 -6.16 -12.37
N PHE A 45 0.04 -4.92 -12.82
CA PHE A 45 -1.19 -4.49 -13.48
C PHE A 45 -0.87 -3.58 -14.67
N ALA A 46 -1.77 -3.55 -15.64
CA ALA A 46 -1.76 -2.58 -16.71
C ALA A 46 -3.09 -1.82 -16.69
N LYS A 47 -3.03 -0.50 -16.69
CA LYS A 47 -4.24 0.33 -16.76
C LYS A 47 -4.71 0.39 -18.22
N TRP A 48 -5.91 -0.11 -18.49
CA TRP A 48 -6.54 0.01 -19.80
C TRP A 48 -7.31 1.34 -19.89
N GLN A 49 -7.13 2.08 -20.99
CA GLN A 49 -7.86 3.32 -21.26
C GLN A 49 -8.19 3.39 -22.74
N ASN A 50 -9.43 3.75 -23.08
CA ASN A 50 -9.91 3.86 -24.46
C ASN A 50 -9.59 2.62 -25.31
N GLY A 51 -9.73 1.43 -24.72
CA GLY A 51 -9.45 0.15 -25.39
C GLY A 51 -7.97 -0.17 -25.62
N LYS A 52 -7.04 0.66 -25.13
CA LYS A 52 -5.60 0.41 -25.23
C LYS A 52 -5.04 0.02 -23.87
N GLN A 53 -4.26 -1.06 -23.85
CA GLN A 53 -3.49 -1.47 -22.68
C GLN A 53 -2.33 -0.48 -22.47
N GLY A 54 -2.25 0.10 -21.27
CA GLY A 54 -1.09 0.87 -20.84
C GLY A 54 0.05 -0.01 -20.33
N ASP A 55 1.10 0.63 -19.81
CA ASP A 55 2.30 -0.08 -19.35
C ASP A 55 2.00 -1.02 -18.16
N VAL A 56 2.63 -2.20 -18.18
CA VAL A 56 2.56 -3.17 -17.08
C VAL A 56 3.49 -2.73 -15.95
N LYS A 57 2.91 -2.21 -14.88
CA LYS A 57 3.64 -1.74 -13.70
C LYS A 57 3.50 -2.71 -12.53
N SER A 58 4.50 -2.75 -11.66
CA SER A 58 4.35 -3.39 -10.35
C SER A 58 3.35 -2.62 -9.50
N LEU A 59 2.44 -3.33 -8.84
CA LEU A 59 1.48 -2.73 -7.92
C LEU A 59 2.19 -2.14 -6.70
N GLY A 60 3.33 -2.71 -6.29
CA GLY A 60 4.15 -2.16 -5.21
C GLY A 60 4.72 -0.79 -5.56
N GLU A 61 5.34 -0.68 -6.73
CA GLU A 61 5.96 0.55 -7.23
C GLU A 61 4.90 1.64 -7.49
N ALA A 62 3.82 1.32 -8.21
CA ALA A 62 2.76 2.28 -8.49
C ALA A 62 2.10 2.83 -7.21
N ASN A 63 2.00 2.01 -6.17
CA ASN A 63 1.50 2.45 -4.87
C ASN A 63 2.46 3.37 -4.11
N ALA A 64 3.78 3.25 -4.34
CA ALA A 64 4.79 4.14 -3.77
C ALA A 64 4.81 5.48 -4.51
N ASP A 65 4.74 5.45 -5.84
CA ASP A 65 4.67 6.65 -6.68
C ASP A 65 3.42 7.48 -6.34
N ALA A 66 2.26 6.84 -6.26
CA ALA A 66 1.01 7.53 -5.88
C ALA A 66 1.11 8.19 -4.49
N MET A 67 1.80 7.56 -3.53
CA MET A 67 2.02 8.16 -2.21
C MET A 67 2.92 9.39 -2.26
N ALA A 68 3.98 9.35 -3.07
CA ALA A 68 4.86 10.49 -3.28
C ALA A 68 4.10 11.66 -3.92
N GLU A 69 3.29 11.38 -4.95
CA GLU A 69 2.44 12.39 -5.61
C GLU A 69 1.44 13.02 -4.63
N HIS A 70 0.73 12.22 -3.85
CA HIS A 70 -0.23 12.72 -2.84
C HIS A 70 0.45 13.59 -1.78
N ALA A 71 1.62 13.21 -1.27
CA ALA A 71 2.37 14.00 -0.30
C ALA A 71 2.81 15.37 -0.86
N THR A 72 3.13 15.44 -2.16
CA THR A 72 3.49 16.71 -2.81
C THR A 72 2.28 17.58 -3.16
N ALA A 73 1.12 16.97 -3.42
CA ALA A 73 -0.11 17.68 -3.75
C ALA A 73 -0.74 18.39 -2.53
N GLU A 74 -0.58 17.83 -1.32
CA GLU A 74 -1.04 18.47 -0.07
C GLU A 74 -0.11 19.58 0.42
N ALA A 75 1.12 19.67 -0.10
CA ALA A 75 2.11 20.69 0.28
C ALA A 75 2.02 21.99 -0.55
N LYS A 76 1.12 22.05 -1.54
CA LYS A 76 0.82 23.22 -2.38
C LYS A 76 -0.50 23.85 -1.98
#